data_AF-A0A657LVV9-F1
#
_entry.id   AF-A0A657LVV9-F1
#
_cell.length_a   1.000
_cell.length_b   1.000
_cell.length_c   1.000
_cell.angle_alpha   90.00
_cell.angle_beta   90.00
_cell.angle_gamma   90.00
#
_symmetry.space_group_name_H-M   'P 1'
#
loop_
_entity.id
_entity.type
_entity.pdbx_description
1 polymer ?
#
loop_
_entity_poly.entity_id
_entity_poly.type
_entity_poly.pdbx_seq_one_letter_code
_entity_poly.pdbx_strand_id
1 'polypeptide(L)'
;MSFETDWSEALKRAQATIVTDIRSFTDTNRQHLNEALATTEADVNRLRSMVQPFFLTMGAVALLIVLLSFAASWFWAGLMIDRAQSASLWQMGLQVNQTSSGKVLTWDVNRLQLITCQAGSDKAPCLKIVQGD
;
A
#
# COMPACT_ATOMS: atom_id res chain seq x y z
N MET A 1 65.87 -39.24 -50.65
CA MET A 1 65.52 -37.92 -50.08
C MET A 1 64.07 -37.50 -50.44
N SER A 2 63.12 -38.45 -50.55
CA SER A 2 61.78 -38.20 -51.09
C SER A 2 60.63 -38.52 -50.14
N PHE A 3 60.88 -39.26 -49.07
CA PHE A 3 59.84 -39.73 -48.14
C PHE A 3 59.59 -38.71 -47.02
N GLU A 4 60.65 -38.11 -46.49
CA GLU A 4 60.58 -37.15 -45.38
C GLU A 4 59.90 -35.83 -45.76
N THR A 5 60.03 -35.41 -47.03
CA THR A 5 59.34 -34.24 -47.58
C THR A 5 57.83 -34.46 -47.72
N ASP A 6 57.40 -35.65 -48.13
CA ASP A 6 55.98 -35.99 -48.36
C ASP A 6 55.17 -36.05 -47.06
N TRP A 7 55.75 -36.63 -45.99
CA TRP A 7 55.14 -36.61 -44.66
C TRP A 7 55.04 -35.21 -44.06
N SER A 8 56.04 -34.36 -44.31
CA SER A 8 56.02 -32.98 -43.81
C SER A 8 54.88 -32.16 -44.42
N GLU A 9 54.56 -32.40 -45.70
CA GLU A 9 53.44 -31.74 -46.37
C GLU A 9 52.10 -32.33 -45.93
N ALA A 10 52.00 -33.65 -45.79
CA ALA A 10 50.79 -34.30 -45.27
C ALA A 10 50.45 -33.82 -43.85
N LEU A 11 51.45 -33.70 -42.97
CA LEU A 11 51.29 -33.16 -41.62
C LEU A 11 50.86 -31.70 -41.62
N LYS A 12 51.43 -30.85 -42.49
CA LYS A 12 51.01 -29.45 -42.64
C LYS A 12 49.56 -29.31 -43.11
N ARG A 13 49.14 -30.15 -44.07
CA ARG A 13 47.74 -30.17 -44.55
C ARG A 13 46.79 -30.62 -43.43
N ALA A 14 47.13 -31.70 -42.73
CA ALA A 14 46.33 -32.18 -41.59
C ALA A 14 46.22 -31.12 -40.48
N GLN A 15 47.32 -30.45 -40.15
CA GLN A 15 47.33 -29.36 -39.16
C GLN A 15 46.45 -28.18 -39.62
N ALA A 16 46.53 -27.79 -40.89
CA ALA A 16 45.70 -26.72 -41.44
C ALA A 16 44.19 -27.08 -41.40
N THR A 17 43.84 -28.33 -41.70
CA THR A 17 42.46 -28.83 -41.60
C THR A 17 41.98 -28.81 -40.16
N ILE A 18 42.75 -29.34 -39.20
CA ILE A 18 42.39 -29.33 -37.78
C ILE A 18 42.18 -27.91 -37.25
N VAL A 19 43.07 -26.99 -37.60
CA VAL A 19 42.95 -25.58 -37.18
C VAL A 19 41.72 -24.91 -37.78
N THR A 20 41.40 -25.22 -39.04
CA THR A 20 40.19 -24.70 -39.71
C THR A 20 38.93 -25.24 -39.04
N ASP A 21 38.87 -26.54 -38.74
CA ASP A 21 37.72 -27.16 -38.08
C ASP A 21 37.50 -26.60 -36.67
N ILE A 22 38.57 -26.41 -35.89
CA ILE A 22 38.48 -25.81 -34.55
C ILE A 22 37.94 -24.39 -34.61
N ARG A 23 38.40 -23.59 -35.58
CA ARG A 23 37.90 -22.21 -35.77
C ARG A 23 36.43 -22.21 -36.17
N SER A 24 36.05 -23.03 -37.15
CA SER A 24 34.66 -23.19 -37.57
C SER A 24 33.77 -23.58 -36.39
N PHE A 25 34.17 -24.56 -35.60
CA PHE A 25 33.39 -25.01 -34.44
C PHE A 25 33.26 -23.92 -33.36
N THR A 26 34.34 -23.16 -33.14
CA THR A 26 34.33 -22.03 -32.19
C THR A 26 33.38 -20.93 -32.65
N ASP A 27 33.41 -20.58 -33.93
CA ASP A 27 32.55 -19.54 -34.50
C ASP A 27 31.08 -19.96 -34.49
N THR A 28 30.77 -21.22 -34.85
CA THR A 28 29.41 -21.77 -34.79
C THR A 28 28.88 -21.78 -33.36
N ASN A 29 29.68 -22.20 -32.38
CA ASN A 29 29.26 -22.18 -30.98
C ASN A 29 29.03 -20.76 -30.46
N ARG A 30 29.90 -19.82 -30.86
CA ARG A 30 29.74 -18.40 -30.49
C ARG A 30 28.44 -17.83 -31.06
N GLN A 31 28.10 -18.19 -32.29
CA GLN A 31 26.84 -17.78 -32.91
C GLN A 31 25.63 -18.36 -32.16
N HIS A 32 25.63 -19.66 -31.86
CA HIS A 32 24.55 -20.29 -31.11
C HIS A 32 24.39 -19.71 -29.70
N LEU A 33 25.49 -19.40 -29.01
CA LEU A 33 25.45 -18.75 -27.70
C LEU A 33 24.86 -17.34 -27.78
N ASN A 34 25.24 -16.56 -28.80
CA ASN A 34 24.69 -15.22 -28.99
C ASN A 34 23.19 -15.26 -29.33
N GLU A 35 22.76 -16.21 -30.15
CA GLU A 35 21.33 -16.42 -30.47
C GLU A 35 20.55 -16.90 -29.23
N ALA A 36 21.11 -17.81 -28.43
CA ALA A 36 20.50 -18.27 -27.18
C ALA A 36 20.40 -17.14 -26.14
N LEU A 37 21.41 -16.28 -26.05
CA LEU A 37 21.40 -15.10 -25.17
C LEU A 37 20.36 -14.07 -25.61
N ALA A 38 20.29 -13.77 -26.92
CA ALA A 38 19.31 -12.83 -27.45
C ALA A 38 17.86 -13.31 -27.26
N THR A 39 17.62 -14.62 -27.42
CA THR A 39 16.30 -15.22 -27.19
C THR A 39 15.93 -15.24 -25.71
N THR A 40 16.86 -15.58 -24.82
CA THR A 40 16.60 -15.52 -23.36
C THR A 40 16.36 -14.10 -22.87
N GLU A 41 17.07 -13.09 -23.38
CA GLU A 41 16.81 -11.70 -23.02
C GLU A 41 15.41 -11.24 -23.46
N ALA A 42 14.99 -11.61 -24.67
CA ALA A 42 13.66 -11.31 -25.18
C ALA A 42 12.55 -11.99 -24.34
N ASP A 43 12.74 -13.25 -23.97
CA ASP A 43 11.80 -14.00 -23.14
C ASP A 43 11.73 -13.46 -21.72
N VAL A 44 12.86 -13.09 -21.11
CA VAL A 44 12.89 -12.46 -19.78
C VAL A 44 12.19 -11.11 -19.80
N ASN A 45 12.40 -10.28 -20.82
CA ASN A 45 11.71 -9.00 -20.93
C ASN A 45 10.21 -9.17 -21.13
N ARG A 46 9.78 -10.20 -21.86
CA ARG A 46 8.35 -10.53 -22.04
C ARG A 46 7.71 -11.07 -20.76
N LEU A 47 8.41 -11.92 -20.01
CA LEU A 47 7.96 -12.42 -18.71
C LEU A 47 7.86 -11.27 -17.70
N ARG A 48 8.87 -10.40 -17.64
CA ARG A 48 8.87 -9.22 -16.77
C ARG A 48 7.69 -8.30 -17.10
N SER A 49 7.41 -8.02 -18.37
CA SER A 49 6.31 -7.13 -18.76
C SER A 49 4.93 -7.71 -18.44
N MET A 50 4.76 -9.04 -18.43
CA MET A 50 3.51 -9.68 -17.99
C MET A 50 3.34 -9.67 -16.46
N VAL A 51 4.43 -9.83 -15.72
CA VAL A 51 4.40 -10.08 -14.27
C VAL A 51 4.46 -8.78 -13.44
N GLN A 52 5.20 -7.78 -13.92
CA GLN A 52 5.35 -6.47 -13.27
C GLN A 52 4.03 -5.74 -12.97
N PRO A 53 3.03 -5.65 -13.90
CA PRO A 53 1.78 -4.99 -13.58
C PRO A 53 1.01 -5.70 -12.47
N PHE A 54 1.06 -7.04 -12.41
CA PHE A 54 0.32 -7.83 -11.44
C PHE A 54 0.78 -7.57 -9.99
N PHE A 55 2.10 -7.51 -9.77
CA PHE A 55 2.65 -7.22 -8.44
C PHE A 55 2.38 -5.78 -8.00
N LEU A 56 2.46 -4.82 -8.92
CA LEU A 56 2.15 -3.42 -8.61
C LEU A 56 0.67 -3.24 -8.26
N THR A 57 -0.24 -3.86 -9.03
CA THR A 57 -1.67 -3.77 -8.75
C THR A 57 -2.04 -4.48 -7.45
N MET A 58 -1.49 -5.68 -7.20
CA MET A 58 -1.76 -6.41 -5.96
C MET A 58 -1.22 -5.68 -4.73
N GLY A 59 -0.02 -5.10 -4.82
CA GLY A 59 0.55 -4.28 -3.77
C GLY A 59 -0.30 -3.04 -3.47
N ALA A 60 -0.73 -2.34 -4.51
CA ALA A 60 -1.59 -1.15 -4.36
C ALA A 60 -2.95 -1.50 -3.73
N VAL A 61 -3.59 -2.59 -4.14
CA VAL A 61 -4.87 -3.05 -3.58
C VAL A 61 -4.72 -3.45 -2.11
N ALA A 62 -3.66 -4.20 -1.76
CA ALA A 62 -3.41 -4.57 -0.36
C ALA A 62 -3.22 -3.34 0.53
N LEU A 63 -2.46 -2.34 0.05
CA LEU A 63 -2.23 -1.08 0.77
C LEU A 63 -3.54 -0.29 0.94
N LEU A 64 -4.38 -0.25 -0.09
CA LEU A 64 -5.72 0.35 -0.06
C LEU A 64 -6.61 -0.30 1.00
N ILE A 65 -6.63 -1.63 1.08
CA ILE A 65 -7.42 -2.38 2.07
C ILE A 65 -6.96 -2.02 3.49
N VAL A 66 -5.65 -1.97 3.73
CA VAL A 66 -5.09 -1.61 5.04
C VAL A 66 -5.49 -0.19 5.43
N LEU A 67 -5.36 0.78 4.52
CA LEU A 67 -5.72 2.18 4.76
C LEU A 67 -7.22 2.33 5.04
N LEU A 68 -8.07 1.68 4.24
CA LEU A 68 -9.52 1.71 4.43
C LEU A 68 -9.95 1.07 5.74
N SER A 69 -9.34 -0.06 6.11
CA SER A 69 -9.63 -0.74 7.38
C SER A 69 -9.25 0.11 8.58
N PHE A 70 -8.09 0.78 8.50
CA PHE A 70 -7.63 1.68 9.55
C PHE A 70 -8.54 2.92 9.67
N ALA A 71 -8.89 3.55 8.54
CA ALA A 71 -9.78 4.70 8.51
C ALA A 71 -11.19 4.36 9.06
N ALA A 72 -11.75 3.21 8.66
CA ALA A 72 -13.03 2.74 9.17
C ALA A 72 -12.96 2.47 10.67
N SER A 73 -11.91 1.79 11.14
CA SER A 73 -11.72 1.50 12.57
C SER A 73 -11.63 2.79 13.40
N TRP A 74 -10.88 3.79 12.92
CA TRP A 74 -10.75 5.08 13.59
C TRP A 74 -12.09 5.81 13.67
N PHE A 75 -12.83 5.85 12.57
CA PHE A 75 -14.15 6.47 12.52
C PHE A 75 -15.12 5.85 13.52
N TRP A 76 -15.22 4.52 13.54
CA TRP A 76 -16.11 3.80 14.45
C TRP A 76 -15.65 3.90 15.90
N ALA A 77 -14.34 3.89 16.18
CA ALA A 77 -13.79 4.08 17.51
C ALA A 77 -14.13 5.47 18.07
N GLY A 78 -13.98 6.52 17.28
CA GLY A 78 -14.37 7.88 17.68
C GLY A 78 -15.87 7.97 18.01
N LEU A 79 -16.72 7.44 17.13
CA LEU A 79 -18.17 7.44 17.34
C LEU A 79 -18.60 6.63 18.57
N MET A 80 -17.92 5.51 18.86
CA MET A 80 -18.14 4.74 20.08
C MET A 80 -17.74 5.52 21.33
N ILE A 81 -16.63 6.26 21.31
CA ILE A 81 -16.16 7.07 22.43
C ILE A 81 -17.16 8.20 22.73
N ASP A 82 -17.62 8.93 21.72
CA ASP A 82 -18.60 10.01 21.89
C ASP A 82 -19.92 9.50 22.48
N ARG A 83 -20.36 8.32 22.02
CA ARG A 83 -21.56 7.67 22.56
C ARG A 83 -21.36 7.14 23.97
N ALA A 84 -20.19 6.58 24.29
CA ALA A 84 -19.89 6.11 25.63
C ALA A 84 -19.82 7.27 26.63
N GLN A 85 -19.24 8.41 26.24
CA GLN A 85 -19.19 9.62 27.07
C GLN A 85 -20.58 10.22 27.29
N SER A 86 -21.39 10.34 26.24
CA SER A 86 -22.75 10.84 26.40
C SER A 86 -23.63 9.91 27.24
N ALA A 87 -23.50 8.59 27.06
CA ALA A 87 -24.21 7.60 27.87
C ALA A 87 -23.76 7.61 29.34
N SER A 88 -22.44 7.73 29.61
CA SER A 88 -21.94 7.80 30.99
C SER A 88 -22.36 9.08 31.69
N LEU A 89 -22.37 10.23 31.00
CA LEU A 89 -22.91 11.49 31.52
C LEU A 89 -24.40 11.37 31.83
N TRP A 90 -25.18 10.78 30.92
CA TRP A 90 -26.60 10.50 31.17
C TRP A 90 -26.82 9.57 32.37
N GLN A 91 -25.99 8.54 32.54
CA GLN A 91 -26.04 7.65 33.71
C GLN A 91 -25.71 8.37 35.01
N MET A 92 -24.88 9.41 34.98
CA MET A 92 -24.61 10.30 36.10
C MET A 92 -25.72 11.35 36.31
N GLY A 93 -26.80 11.31 35.53
CA GLY A 93 -27.89 12.29 35.58
C GLY A 93 -27.52 13.63 34.98
N LEU A 94 -26.46 13.71 34.15
CA LEU A 94 -26.01 14.94 33.51
C LEU A 94 -26.53 15.01 32.06
N GLN A 95 -27.22 16.10 31.70
CA GLN A 95 -27.53 16.43 30.30
C GLN A 95 -26.45 17.32 29.71
N VAL A 96 -26.15 17.10 28.43
CA VAL A 96 -25.25 17.93 27.64
C VAL A 96 -26.07 18.64 26.56
N ASN A 97 -25.99 19.96 26.48
CA ASN A 97 -26.57 20.74 25.40
C ASN A 97 -25.54 21.68 24.79
N GLN A 98 -25.53 21.75 23.47
CA GLN A 98 -24.66 22.64 22.72
C GLN A 98 -25.43 23.93 22.43
N THR A 99 -24.93 25.06 22.93
CA THR A 99 -25.54 26.35 22.62
C THR A 99 -25.23 26.74 21.17
N SER A 100 -26.06 27.61 20.60
CA SER A 100 -25.83 28.20 19.27
C SER A 100 -24.49 28.96 19.15
N SER A 101 -23.90 29.35 20.29
CA SER A 101 -22.57 29.95 20.38
C SER A 101 -21.41 28.95 20.45
N GLY A 102 -21.68 27.66 20.32
CA GLY A 102 -20.67 26.59 20.36
C GLY A 102 -20.19 26.24 21.78
N LYS A 103 -20.82 26.77 22.83
CA LYS A 103 -20.49 26.41 24.22
C LYS A 103 -21.24 25.14 24.61
N VAL A 104 -20.55 24.25 25.32
CA VAL A 104 -21.14 23.01 25.85
C VAL A 104 -21.62 23.29 27.27
N LEU A 105 -22.92 23.15 27.51
CA LEU A 105 -23.53 23.24 28.83
C LEU A 105 -23.80 21.81 29.34
N THR A 106 -23.24 21.49 30.50
CA THR A 106 -23.49 20.22 31.22
C THR A 106 -24.17 20.53 32.54
N TRP A 107 -25.34 19.94 32.82
CA TRP A 107 -26.04 20.15 34.10
C TRP A 107 -26.74 18.87 34.56
N ASP A 108 -26.95 18.76 35.88
CA ASP A 108 -27.66 17.63 36.51
C ASP A 108 -29.17 17.79 36.30
N VAL A 109 -29.81 16.86 35.58
CA VAL A 109 -31.25 16.90 35.28
C VAL A 109 -32.13 16.74 36.52
N ASN A 110 -31.61 16.16 37.61
CA ASN A 110 -32.38 15.96 38.84
C ASN A 110 -32.43 17.22 39.70
N ARG A 111 -31.48 18.15 39.50
CA ARG A 111 -31.34 19.37 40.32
C ARG A 111 -31.55 20.65 39.55
N LEU A 112 -31.28 20.64 38.25
CA LEU A 112 -31.26 21.82 37.40
C LEU A 112 -32.11 21.59 36.15
N GLN A 113 -32.93 22.59 35.83
CA GLN A 113 -33.74 22.63 34.61
C GLN A 113 -33.28 23.80 33.73
N LEU A 114 -33.04 23.52 32.45
CA LEU A 114 -32.75 24.57 31.48
C LEU A 114 -34.05 25.30 31.12
N ILE A 115 -34.07 26.60 31.34
CA ILE A 115 -35.19 27.50 31.04
C ILE A 115 -34.70 28.69 30.21
N THR A 116 -35.62 29.39 29.55
CA THR A 116 -35.31 30.68 28.91
C THR A 116 -35.63 31.81 29.90
N CYS A 117 -34.60 32.56 30.30
CA CYS A 117 -34.77 33.84 31.00
C CYS A 117 -34.94 34.99 30.03
N GLN A 118 -35.57 36.05 30.51
CA GLN A 118 -35.58 37.34 29.84
C GLN A 118 -34.50 38.23 30.48
N ALA A 119 -33.46 38.55 29.72
CA ALA A 119 -32.38 39.45 30.12
C ALA A 119 -32.56 40.77 29.37
N GLY A 120 -33.39 41.66 29.92
CA GLY A 120 -33.80 42.89 29.22
C GLY A 120 -34.73 42.58 28.05
N SER A 121 -34.36 43.00 26.85
CA SER A 121 -35.11 42.70 25.61
C SER A 121 -34.82 41.31 25.04
N ASP A 122 -33.76 40.64 25.48
CA ASP A 122 -33.28 39.40 24.88
C ASP A 122 -33.67 38.16 25.69
N LYS A 123 -33.93 37.05 24.98
CA LYS A 123 -34.14 35.73 25.59
C LYS A 123 -32.80 35.00 25.69
N ALA A 124 -32.37 34.68 26.90
CA ALA A 124 -31.13 33.96 27.18
C ALA A 124 -31.42 32.61 27.87
N PRO A 125 -30.66 31.54 27.56
CA PRO A 125 -30.76 30.27 28.27
C PRO A 125 -30.20 30.38 29.70
N CYS A 126 -30.91 29.86 30.69
CA CYS A 126 -30.57 29.86 32.11
C CYS A 126 -30.79 28.50 32.74
N LEU A 127 -30.08 28.23 33.84
CA LEU A 127 -30.31 27.06 34.69
C LEU A 127 -31.11 27.46 35.93
N LYS A 128 -32.28 26.84 36.13
CA LYS A 128 -33.11 26.99 37.32
C LYS A 128 -32.91 25.78 38.23
N ILE A 129 -32.76 26.01 39.53
CA ILE A 129 -32.76 24.93 40.53
C ILE A 129 -34.19 24.42 40.69
N VAL A 130 -34.37 23.11 40.53
CA VAL A 130 -35.63 22.42 40.83
C VAL A 130 -35.67 22.25 42.36
N GLN A 131 -36.33 23.17 43.06
CA GLN A 131 -36.68 22.95 44.47
C GLN A 131 -37.78 21.89 44.49
N GLY A 132 -37.53 20.77 45.17
CA GLY A 132 -38.60 19.84 45.55
C GLY A 132 -39.53 20.54 46.52
N ASP A 133 -40.83 20.33 46.34
CA ASP A 133 -41.88 20.77 47.27
C ASP A 133 -41.60 20.34 48.72
#